data_AF-A0A4S8LWH6-F1
#
_entry.id   AF-A0A4S8LWH6-F1
#
_cell.length_a   1.000
_cell.length_b   1.000
_cell.length_c   1.000
_cell.angle_alpha   90.00
_cell.angle_beta   90.00
_cell.angle_gamma   90.00
#
_symmetry.space_group_name_H-M   'P 1'
#
loop_
_entity.id
_entity.type
_entity.pdbx_description
1 polymer ?
#
loop_
_entity_poly.entity_id
_entity_poly.type
_entity_poly.pdbx_seq_one_letter_code
_entity_poly.pdbx_strand_id
1 'polypeptide(L)'
;NALAEIPETVSTLEDRLNLGISSTTYAILFKYGKLRKSFEYYPFHDWFGRFIALPEIEKYGDAFCVNVTSRPVPENKRDACDGSFIRQLPGPNGGLFLADRGSEGRWLFKFHADGFNPEGLRLRGRTNSTTVMGLICLNLPLHMANDPAYMYIPGLIQGPHEPNPKNGASNHYLKILMDDLAPAYERGITPYSTYGSHGLG
;
A
#
# COMPACT_ATOMS: atom_id res chain seq x y z
N ASN A 1 -14.45 15.08 -11.50
CA ASN A 1 -13.60 14.28 -10.59
C ASN A 1 -14.30 14.32 -9.24
N ALA A 2 -15.06 13.26 -8.88
CA ALA A 2 -15.96 13.27 -7.73
C ALA A 2 -15.24 13.50 -6.38
N LEU A 3 -13.92 13.28 -6.33
CA LEU A 3 -13.07 13.52 -5.16
C LEU A 3 -12.73 15.01 -4.94
N ALA A 4 -12.92 15.87 -5.95
CA ALA A 4 -12.54 17.29 -5.88
C ALA A 4 -13.65 18.20 -5.31
N GLU A 5 -14.86 17.68 -5.10
CA GLU A 5 -16.03 18.47 -4.70
C GLU A 5 -16.35 18.38 -3.18
N ILE A 6 -15.56 17.61 -2.41
CA ILE A 6 -15.79 17.39 -0.98
C ILE A 6 -15.00 18.43 -0.16
N PRO A 7 -15.60 19.13 0.82
CA PRO A 7 -14.92 20.11 1.67
C PRO A 7 -13.68 19.53 2.36
N GLU A 8 -12.60 20.30 2.46
CA GLU A 8 -11.36 19.89 3.17
C GLU A 8 -11.48 20.10 4.70
N THR A 9 -12.30 19.29 5.36
CA THR A 9 -12.25 19.14 6.83
C THR A 9 -11.44 17.92 7.24
N VAL A 10 -10.97 17.86 8.49
CA VAL A 10 -10.23 16.68 9.02
C VAL A 10 -11.05 15.40 8.89
N SER A 11 -12.35 15.45 9.19
CA SER A 11 -13.25 14.29 9.08
C SER A 11 -13.39 13.80 7.63
N THR A 12 -13.52 14.71 6.67
CA THR A 12 -13.55 14.36 5.24
C THR A 12 -12.20 13.88 4.70
N LEU A 13 -11.09 14.29 5.31
CA LEU A 13 -9.77 13.71 5.01
C LEU A 13 -9.65 12.29 5.56
N GLU A 14 -10.17 12.03 6.75
CA GLU A 14 -10.24 10.69 7.36
C GLU A 14 -11.09 9.73 6.52
N ASP A 15 -12.23 10.19 5.99
CA ASP A 15 -13.07 9.38 5.07
C ASP A 15 -12.40 9.10 3.72
N ARG A 16 -11.46 9.96 3.30
CA ARG A 16 -10.67 9.76 2.06
C ARG A 16 -9.47 8.85 2.27
N LEU A 17 -8.90 8.85 3.48
CA LEU A 17 -7.78 7.98 3.82
C LEU A 17 -8.21 6.51 3.70
N ASN A 18 -7.38 5.72 3.01
CA ASN A 18 -7.67 4.32 2.70
C ASN A 18 -9.06 4.08 2.08
N LEU A 19 -9.58 5.05 1.32
CA LEU A 19 -10.88 4.93 0.66
C LEU A 19 -12.02 4.62 1.66
N GLY A 20 -11.90 5.11 2.90
CA GLY A 20 -12.93 5.01 3.93
C GLY A 20 -13.18 3.59 4.45
N ILE A 21 -12.20 2.68 4.38
CA ILE A 21 -12.29 1.38 5.05
C ILE A 21 -12.07 1.53 6.56
N SER A 22 -12.61 0.60 7.34
CA SER A 22 -12.41 0.56 8.80
C SER A 22 -11.09 -0.11 9.18
N SER A 23 -10.51 0.30 10.30
CA SER A 23 -9.38 -0.40 10.91
C SER A 23 -9.84 -1.56 11.78
N THR A 24 -8.90 -2.48 12.05
CA THR A 24 -8.99 -3.56 13.02
C THR A 24 -7.83 -3.42 14.02
N THR A 25 -8.14 -3.49 15.31
CA THR A 25 -7.12 -3.39 16.36
C THR A 25 -6.40 -4.73 16.57
N TYR A 26 -5.08 -4.74 16.43
CA TYR A 26 -4.21 -5.87 16.74
C TYR A 26 -3.46 -5.67 18.04
N ALA A 27 -3.36 -6.73 18.86
CA ALA A 27 -2.51 -6.74 20.03
C ALA A 27 -1.08 -7.14 19.65
N ILE A 28 -0.13 -6.20 19.81
CA ILE A 28 1.26 -6.39 19.39
C ILE A 28 2.15 -6.87 20.54
N LEU A 29 1.88 -6.39 21.75
CA LEU A 29 2.71 -6.70 22.91
C LEU A 29 1.86 -6.89 24.16
N PHE A 30 2.01 -8.05 24.79
CA PHE A 30 1.56 -8.31 26.15
C PHE A 30 2.75 -8.30 27.10
N LYS A 31 2.59 -7.68 28.27
CA LYS A 31 3.58 -7.75 29.35
C LYS A 31 2.85 -8.03 30.67
N TYR A 32 3.17 -9.16 31.29
CA TYR A 32 2.51 -9.65 32.52
C TYR A 32 0.99 -9.75 32.39
N GLY A 33 0.51 -10.35 31.28
CA GLY A 33 -0.92 -10.51 31.00
C GLY A 33 -1.67 -9.24 30.63
N LYS A 34 -1.01 -8.08 30.55
CA LYS A 34 -1.63 -6.80 30.14
C LYS A 34 -1.18 -6.40 28.74
N LEU A 35 -2.12 -5.98 27.91
CA LEU A 35 -1.84 -5.35 26.62
C LEU A 35 -1.05 -4.06 26.86
N ARG A 36 0.11 -3.96 26.23
CA ARG A 36 1.01 -2.80 26.31
C ARG A 36 1.05 -1.98 25.04
N LYS A 37 0.83 -2.63 23.91
CA LYS A 37 0.79 -1.96 22.62
C LYS A 37 -0.22 -2.62 21.71
N SER A 38 -1.17 -1.81 21.24
CA SER A 38 -2.05 -2.15 20.13
C SER A 38 -1.53 -1.50 18.84
N PHE A 39 -2.09 -1.94 17.73
CA PHE A 39 -1.85 -1.37 16.42
C PHE A 39 -3.17 -1.37 15.64
N GLU A 40 -3.57 -0.19 15.16
CA GLU A 40 -4.73 -0.06 14.27
C GLU A 40 -4.28 -0.40 12.85
N TYR A 41 -4.79 -1.50 12.33
CA TYR A 41 -4.48 -2.00 11.00
C TYR A 41 -5.69 -1.82 10.08
N TYR A 42 -5.51 -1.12 8.98
CA TYR A 42 -6.49 -1.09 7.90
C TYR A 42 -6.26 -2.34 7.03
N PRO A 43 -7.26 -3.20 6.76
CA PRO A 43 -7.03 -4.43 5.99
C PRO A 43 -6.72 -4.17 4.52
N PHE A 44 -5.68 -4.85 3.99
CA PHE A 44 -5.24 -4.59 2.61
C PHE A 44 -6.25 -5.07 1.59
N HIS A 45 -6.90 -6.21 1.81
CA HIS A 45 -7.89 -6.76 0.84
C HIS A 45 -9.12 -5.85 0.70
N ASP A 46 -9.58 -5.26 1.80
CA ASP A 46 -10.69 -4.31 1.80
C ASP A 46 -10.32 -3.03 1.04
N TRP A 47 -9.12 -2.49 1.32
CA TRP A 47 -8.60 -1.35 0.58
C TRP A 47 -8.47 -1.65 -0.91
N PHE A 48 -7.81 -2.76 -1.23
CA PHE A 48 -7.50 -3.15 -2.61
C PHE A 48 -8.76 -3.40 -3.43
N GLY A 49 -9.80 -3.99 -2.82
CA GLY A 49 -11.12 -4.15 -3.43
C GLY A 49 -11.79 -2.81 -3.76
N ARG A 50 -11.69 -1.81 -2.89
CA ARG A 50 -12.18 -0.44 -3.22
C ARG A 50 -11.31 0.23 -4.27
N PHE A 51 -10.00 0.09 -4.16
CA PHE A 51 -9.01 0.68 -5.06
C PHE A 51 -9.21 0.21 -6.51
N ILE A 52 -9.35 -1.10 -6.73
CA ILE A 52 -9.56 -1.68 -8.06
C ILE A 52 -10.93 -1.33 -8.66
N ALA A 53 -11.92 -1.05 -7.80
CA ALA A 53 -13.26 -0.61 -8.22
C ALA A 53 -13.32 0.88 -8.63
N LEU A 54 -12.24 1.65 -8.41
CA LEU A 54 -12.18 3.03 -8.89
C LEU A 54 -12.07 3.07 -10.43
N PRO A 55 -12.62 4.11 -11.08
CA PRO A 55 -12.53 4.26 -12.53
C PRO A 55 -11.08 4.21 -13.03
N GLU A 56 -10.89 3.48 -14.12
CA GLU A 56 -9.63 3.39 -14.88
C GLU A 56 -8.44 2.73 -14.19
N ILE A 57 -8.51 2.42 -12.90
CA ILE A 57 -7.41 1.78 -12.18
C ILE A 57 -6.97 0.51 -12.92
N GLU A 58 -7.88 -0.42 -13.22
CA GLU A 58 -7.60 -1.64 -13.99
C GLU A 58 -6.89 -1.36 -15.32
N LYS A 59 -7.33 -0.31 -16.05
CA LYS A 59 -6.70 0.08 -17.34
C LYS A 59 -5.25 0.51 -17.14
N TYR A 60 -4.94 1.27 -16.08
CA TYR A 60 -3.56 1.64 -15.75
C TYR A 60 -2.73 0.42 -15.38
N GLY A 61 -3.29 -0.50 -14.60
CA GLY A 61 -2.69 -1.79 -14.27
C GLY A 61 -2.26 -2.57 -15.51
N ASP A 62 -3.16 -2.69 -16.49
CA ASP A 62 -2.93 -3.40 -17.75
C ASP A 62 -1.95 -2.66 -18.65
N ALA A 63 -2.12 -1.36 -18.82
CA ALA A 63 -1.22 -0.53 -19.63
C ALA A 63 0.21 -0.59 -19.09
N PHE A 64 0.39 -0.57 -17.77
CA PHE A 64 1.70 -0.73 -17.13
C PHE A 64 2.33 -2.08 -17.51
N CYS A 65 1.58 -3.17 -17.39
CA CYS A 65 2.10 -4.51 -17.69
C CYS A 65 2.48 -4.63 -19.15
N VAL A 66 1.63 -4.18 -20.08
CA VAL A 66 1.92 -4.17 -21.52
C VAL A 66 3.13 -3.31 -21.83
N ASN A 67 3.25 -2.13 -21.22
CA ASN A 67 4.39 -1.23 -21.43
C ASN A 67 5.72 -1.88 -21.02
N VAL A 68 5.74 -2.56 -19.87
CA VAL A 68 6.93 -3.27 -19.39
C VAL A 68 7.27 -4.44 -20.30
N THR A 69 6.31 -5.28 -20.68
CA THR A 69 6.59 -6.54 -21.39
C THR A 69 6.83 -6.36 -22.88
N SER A 70 6.25 -5.33 -23.51
CA SER A 70 6.36 -5.09 -24.96
C SER A 70 7.63 -4.35 -25.39
N ARG A 71 8.39 -3.78 -24.45
CA ARG A 71 9.57 -2.95 -24.75
C ARG A 71 10.84 -3.59 -24.24
N PRO A 72 11.97 -3.45 -24.96
CA PRO A 72 13.28 -3.84 -24.41
C PRO A 72 13.63 -3.00 -23.19
N VAL A 73 14.55 -3.49 -22.36
CA VAL A 73 15.11 -2.71 -21.25
C VAL A 73 15.81 -1.48 -21.83
N PRO A 74 15.43 -0.26 -21.43
CA PRO A 74 16.09 0.94 -21.96
C PRO A 74 17.50 1.08 -21.38
N GLU A 75 18.41 1.62 -22.19
CA GLU A 75 19.77 1.96 -21.76
C GLU A 75 19.76 3.00 -20.64
N ASN A 76 18.90 4.02 -20.77
CA ASN A 76 18.71 5.08 -19.78
C ASN A 76 17.38 4.88 -19.05
N LYS A 77 17.46 4.63 -17.74
CA LYS A 77 16.28 4.45 -16.89
C LYS A 77 15.75 5.80 -16.40
N ARG A 78 14.45 6.02 -16.55
CA ARG A 78 13.76 7.27 -16.18
C ARG A 78 12.60 7.04 -15.23
N ASP A 79 12.00 5.85 -15.24
CA ASP A 79 10.96 5.49 -14.28
C ASP A 79 11.23 4.15 -13.57
N ALA A 80 10.30 3.74 -12.71
CA ALA A 80 10.40 2.46 -12.01
C ALA A 80 10.25 1.22 -12.93
N CYS A 81 9.41 1.31 -13.96
CA CYS A 81 9.12 0.27 -14.96
C CYS A 81 10.32 -0.05 -15.88
N ASP A 82 11.27 0.88 -15.99
CA ASP A 82 12.58 0.67 -16.63
C ASP A 82 13.53 -0.23 -15.80
N GLY A 83 13.18 -0.47 -14.54
CA GLY A 83 13.92 -1.33 -13.62
C GLY A 83 13.96 -2.80 -14.07
N SER A 84 15.13 -3.43 -13.98
CA SER A 84 15.29 -4.86 -14.28
C SER A 84 14.52 -5.74 -13.31
N PHE A 85 14.41 -5.33 -12.03
CA PHE A 85 13.65 -6.07 -11.02
C PHE A 85 12.19 -6.29 -11.41
N ILE A 86 11.51 -5.26 -11.92
CA ILE A 86 10.08 -5.36 -12.30
C ILE A 86 9.87 -6.40 -13.41
N ARG A 87 10.83 -6.53 -14.33
CA ARG A 87 10.78 -7.45 -15.46
C ARG A 87 11.15 -8.88 -15.07
N GLN A 88 12.02 -9.03 -14.08
CA GLN A 88 12.62 -10.30 -13.66
C GLN A 88 12.00 -10.83 -12.36
N LEU A 89 11.06 -10.11 -11.77
CA LEU A 89 10.35 -10.54 -10.56
C LEU A 89 9.73 -11.91 -10.84
N PRO A 90 10.12 -12.98 -10.11
CA PRO A 90 9.50 -14.28 -10.28
C PRO A 90 8.02 -14.18 -9.91
N GLY A 91 7.18 -14.92 -10.61
CA GLY A 91 5.81 -15.18 -10.21
C GLY A 91 5.73 -16.42 -9.31
N PRO A 92 4.58 -16.66 -8.67
CA PRO A 92 4.41 -17.80 -7.76
C PRO A 92 4.55 -19.17 -8.44
N ASN A 93 4.32 -19.24 -9.76
CA ASN A 93 4.36 -20.48 -10.55
C ASN A 93 5.71 -20.73 -11.24
N GLY A 94 6.77 -20.00 -10.87
CA GLY A 94 8.12 -20.15 -11.44
C GLY A 94 8.36 -19.41 -12.77
N GLY A 95 7.33 -18.79 -13.35
CA GLY A 95 7.46 -17.83 -14.47
C GLY A 95 7.83 -16.42 -14.00
N LEU A 96 7.76 -15.44 -14.90
CA LEU A 96 7.90 -14.02 -14.60
C LEU A 96 6.54 -13.41 -14.20
N PHE A 97 6.52 -12.66 -13.11
CA PHE A 97 5.31 -12.10 -12.51
C PHE A 97 4.47 -11.30 -13.52
N LEU A 98 5.11 -10.50 -14.38
CA LEU A 98 4.43 -9.67 -15.38
C LEU A 98 4.28 -10.31 -16.75
N ALA A 99 5.33 -10.95 -17.28
CA ALA A 99 5.31 -11.48 -18.63
C ALA A 99 4.37 -12.69 -18.75
N ASP A 100 4.32 -13.52 -17.70
CA ASP A 100 3.54 -14.76 -17.68
C ASP A 100 2.20 -14.59 -16.93
N ARG A 101 1.67 -13.36 -16.91
CA ARG A 101 0.45 -13.03 -16.13
C ARG A 101 -0.86 -13.56 -16.71
N GLY A 102 -0.86 -14.02 -17.96
CA GLY A 102 -2.09 -14.42 -18.65
C GLY A 102 -3.13 -13.29 -18.68
N SER A 103 -4.36 -13.59 -18.27
CA SER A 103 -5.45 -12.60 -18.15
C SER A 103 -5.51 -11.89 -16.80
N GLU A 104 -4.62 -12.22 -15.85
CA GLU A 104 -4.67 -11.65 -14.51
C GLU A 104 -4.07 -10.23 -14.48
N GLY A 105 -4.66 -9.37 -13.64
CA GLY A 105 -4.04 -8.11 -13.24
C GLY A 105 -2.77 -8.36 -12.43
N ARG A 106 -1.79 -7.48 -12.57
CA ARG A 106 -0.54 -7.51 -11.77
C ARG A 106 -0.26 -6.14 -11.20
N TRP A 107 -0.14 -6.09 -9.88
CA TRP A 107 -0.07 -4.85 -9.12
C TRP A 107 1.23 -4.82 -8.32
N LEU A 108 2.06 -3.82 -8.58
CA LEU A 108 3.28 -3.60 -7.83
C LEU A 108 3.10 -2.40 -6.91
N PHE A 109 3.51 -2.59 -5.66
CA PHE A 109 3.48 -1.54 -4.66
C PHE A 109 4.89 -1.27 -4.15
N LYS A 110 5.21 0.02 -4.01
CA LYS A 110 6.40 0.47 -3.28
C LYS A 110 6.01 0.70 -1.83
N PHE A 111 6.67 -0.01 -0.92
CA PHE A 111 6.54 0.19 0.51
C PHE A 111 7.46 1.31 1.00
N HIS A 112 6.92 2.18 1.85
CA HIS A 112 7.63 3.21 2.58
C HIS A 112 7.21 3.16 4.05
N ALA A 113 8.16 3.41 4.94
CA ALA A 113 7.87 3.71 6.33
C ALA A 113 8.80 4.83 6.79
N ASP A 114 8.24 5.90 7.36
CA ASP A 114 9.01 7.05 7.84
C ASP A 114 8.50 7.55 9.19
N GLY A 115 9.45 7.86 10.07
CA GLY A 115 9.23 8.31 11.44
C GLY A 115 9.35 9.83 11.54
N PHE A 116 8.36 10.48 12.13
CA PHE A 116 8.40 11.92 12.38
C PHE A 116 7.93 12.26 13.78
N ASN A 117 8.34 13.43 14.26
CA ASN A 117 7.81 13.96 15.52
C ASN A 117 6.48 14.68 15.26
N PRO A 118 5.34 14.17 15.75
CA PRO A 118 4.04 14.82 15.52
C PRO A 118 3.95 16.20 16.20
N GLU A 119 4.79 16.49 17.20
CA GLU A 119 4.85 17.79 17.89
C GLU A 119 5.86 18.77 17.24
N GLY A 120 6.52 18.35 16.16
CA GLY A 120 7.55 19.12 15.45
C GLY A 120 8.93 19.10 16.11
N LEU A 121 9.92 19.70 15.44
CA LEU A 121 11.31 19.76 15.90
C LEU A 121 11.49 20.89 16.92
N ARG A 122 11.35 20.58 18.21
CA ARG A 122 11.62 21.51 19.30
C ARG A 122 12.95 21.19 19.97
N LEU A 123 13.87 22.17 20.03
CA LEU A 123 15.21 22.08 20.63
C LEU A 123 15.25 21.54 22.08
N ARG A 124 14.13 21.66 22.83
CA ARG A 124 13.97 21.15 24.20
C ARG A 124 12.63 20.42 24.41
N GLY A 125 11.99 19.97 23.33
CA GLY A 125 10.70 19.27 23.39
C GLY A 125 10.87 17.79 23.72
N ARG A 126 9.78 17.15 24.17
CA ARG A 126 9.74 15.71 24.37
C ARG A 126 9.90 15.03 23.01
N THR A 127 10.82 14.08 22.88
CA THR A 127 10.94 13.29 21.66
C THR A 127 9.82 12.26 21.65
N ASN A 128 8.86 12.47 20.76
CA ASN A 128 7.80 11.53 20.43
C ASN A 128 7.97 11.21 18.95
N SER A 129 8.00 9.94 18.55
CA SER A 129 8.03 9.56 17.14
C SER A 129 6.77 8.80 16.78
N THR A 130 6.22 9.09 15.61
CA THR A 130 5.15 8.35 14.98
C THR A 130 5.63 7.93 13.60
N THR A 131 5.52 6.64 13.30
CA THR A 131 5.92 6.10 12.00
C THR A 131 4.68 5.84 11.15
N VAL A 132 4.60 6.47 9.97
CA VAL A 132 3.60 6.13 8.96
C VAL A 132 4.13 4.99 8.12
N MET A 133 3.33 3.95 7.90
CA MET A 133 3.57 2.95 6.87
C MET A 133 2.71 3.28 5.65
N GLY A 134 3.23 3.14 4.44
CA GLY A 134 2.49 3.43 3.22
C GLY A 134 2.89 2.54 2.03
N LEU A 135 1.90 2.19 1.20
CA LEU A 135 2.09 1.56 -0.11
C LEU A 135 1.65 2.53 -1.21
N ILE A 136 2.53 2.71 -2.21
CA ILE A 136 2.26 3.48 -3.42
C ILE A 136 2.19 2.51 -4.61
N CYS A 137 1.13 2.59 -5.41
CA CYS A 137 0.97 1.74 -6.58
C CYS A 137 1.86 2.21 -7.73
N LEU A 138 2.81 1.38 -8.15
CA LEU A 138 3.74 1.67 -9.25
C LEU A 138 3.09 1.59 -10.63
N ASN A 139 1.93 0.94 -10.73
CA ASN A 139 1.17 0.84 -11.98
C ASN A 139 0.52 2.16 -12.41
N LEU A 140 0.36 3.10 -11.47
CA LEU A 140 -0.31 4.37 -11.75
C LEU A 140 0.66 5.40 -12.35
N PRO A 141 0.14 6.35 -13.16
CA PRO A 141 0.90 7.54 -13.53
C PRO A 141 1.43 8.28 -12.30
N LEU A 142 2.62 8.87 -12.41
CA LEU A 142 3.34 9.48 -11.27
C LEU A 142 2.49 10.49 -10.47
N HIS A 143 1.65 11.28 -11.15
CA HIS A 143 0.79 12.27 -10.49
C HIS A 143 -0.31 11.62 -9.64
N MET A 144 -0.85 10.47 -10.06
CA MET A 144 -1.82 9.70 -9.27
C MET A 144 -1.12 8.90 -8.17
N ALA A 145 0.02 8.30 -8.45
CA ALA A 145 0.80 7.54 -7.48
C ALA A 145 1.23 8.40 -6.27
N ASN A 146 1.45 9.70 -6.48
CA ASN A 146 1.79 10.67 -5.43
C ASN A 146 0.57 11.38 -4.81
N ASP A 147 -0.65 11.11 -5.30
CA ASP A 147 -1.88 11.67 -4.72
C ASP A 147 -2.30 10.79 -3.52
N PRO A 148 -2.44 11.37 -2.31
CA PRO A 148 -2.89 10.64 -1.13
C PRO A 148 -4.20 9.86 -1.30
N ALA A 149 -5.06 10.25 -2.25
CA ALA A 149 -6.30 9.53 -2.55
C ALA A 149 -6.08 8.10 -3.10
N TYR A 150 -4.90 7.80 -3.66
CA TYR A 150 -4.55 6.48 -4.19
C TYR A 150 -3.47 5.78 -3.36
N MET A 151 -3.01 6.39 -2.28
CA MET A 151 -2.04 5.80 -1.36
C MET A 151 -2.76 4.94 -0.32
N TYR A 152 -2.18 3.79 -0.03
CA TYR A 152 -2.63 2.94 1.06
C TYR A 152 -1.76 3.12 2.29
N ILE A 153 -2.37 3.31 3.46
CA ILE A 153 -1.74 3.46 4.76
C ILE A 153 -2.21 2.31 5.64
N PRO A 154 -1.46 1.19 5.72
CA PRO A 154 -1.85 0.04 6.54
C PRO A 154 -1.98 0.38 8.04
N GLY A 155 -1.29 1.41 8.52
CA GLY A 155 -1.46 1.92 9.87
C GLY A 155 -0.34 2.83 10.33
N LEU A 156 -0.49 3.36 11.55
CA LEU A 156 0.47 4.25 12.19
C LEU A 156 1.09 3.57 13.41
N ILE A 157 2.42 3.54 13.48
CA ILE A 157 3.12 3.06 14.66
C ILE A 157 3.29 4.22 15.62
N GLN A 158 2.49 4.21 16.69
CA GLN A 158 2.55 5.24 17.72
C GLN A 158 3.80 5.10 18.60
N GLY A 159 4.28 6.26 19.06
CA GLY A 159 5.49 6.44 19.85
C GLY A 159 5.45 5.88 21.27
N PRO A 160 6.37 6.31 22.16
CA PRO A 160 7.21 7.50 22.05
C PRO A 160 8.48 7.34 21.19
N HIS A 161 8.85 6.11 20.85
CA HIS A 161 10.04 5.81 20.08
C HIS A 161 9.69 4.96 18.86
N GLU A 162 10.48 5.14 17.81
CA GLU A 162 10.45 4.27 16.64
C GLU A 162 10.73 2.82 17.04
N PRO A 163 10.21 1.84 16.28
CA PRO A 163 10.58 0.45 16.46
C PRO A 163 12.10 0.29 16.48
N ASN A 164 12.64 -0.36 17.52
CA ASN A 164 14.07 -0.54 17.64
C ASN A 164 14.59 -1.40 16.47
N PRO A 165 15.55 -0.91 15.67
CA PRO A 165 16.07 -1.67 14.53
C PRO A 165 16.93 -2.85 14.96
N LYS A 166 17.58 -2.80 16.13
CA LYS A 166 18.52 -3.85 16.60
C LYS A 166 17.84 -5.20 16.86
N ASN A 167 16.56 -5.18 17.24
CA ASN A 167 15.79 -6.39 17.49
C ASN A 167 14.69 -6.59 16.44
N GLY A 168 14.70 -5.83 15.34
CA GLY A 168 13.71 -5.94 14.28
C GLY A 168 12.28 -5.67 14.75
N ALA A 169 12.05 -4.76 15.71
CA ALA A 169 10.72 -4.54 16.28
C ALA A 169 9.67 -4.08 15.25
N SER A 170 10.09 -3.53 14.10
CA SER A 170 9.22 -3.21 12.97
C SER A 170 8.53 -4.45 12.40
N ASN A 171 9.16 -5.63 12.49
CA ASN A 171 8.62 -6.89 11.98
C ASN A 171 7.29 -7.27 12.62
N HIS A 172 7.02 -6.84 13.86
CA HIS A 172 5.74 -7.12 14.50
C HIS A 172 4.56 -6.42 13.82
N TYR A 173 4.78 -5.24 13.25
CA TYR A 173 3.76 -4.49 12.50
C TYR A 173 3.75 -4.93 11.03
N LEU A 174 4.93 -5.10 10.44
CA LEU A 174 5.06 -5.57 9.06
C LEU A 174 4.45 -6.96 8.87
N LYS A 175 4.55 -7.84 9.87
CA LYS A 175 3.96 -9.16 9.82
C LYS A 175 2.46 -9.10 9.52
N ILE A 176 1.72 -8.17 10.12
CA ILE A 176 0.28 -8.05 9.90
C ILE A 176 -0.01 -7.71 8.43
N LEU A 177 0.75 -6.77 7.85
CA LEU A 177 0.65 -6.45 6.42
C LEU A 177 1.07 -7.63 5.54
N MET A 178 2.15 -8.33 5.89
CA MET A 178 2.63 -9.49 5.14
C MET A 178 1.65 -10.66 5.18
N ASP A 179 0.89 -10.81 6.27
CA ASP A 179 -0.16 -11.83 6.39
C ASP A 179 -1.30 -11.60 5.37
N ASP A 180 -1.49 -10.37 4.88
CA ASP A 180 -2.39 -10.06 3.75
C ASP A 180 -1.69 -10.16 2.38
N LEU A 181 -0.46 -9.65 2.27
CA LEU A 181 0.25 -9.53 0.98
C LEU A 181 0.83 -10.85 0.47
N ALA A 182 1.38 -11.69 1.34
CA ALA A 182 1.99 -12.95 0.91
C ALA A 182 0.95 -13.89 0.28
N PRO A 183 -0.23 -14.13 0.89
CA PRO A 183 -1.25 -14.95 0.25
C PRO A 183 -1.82 -14.33 -1.03
N ALA A 184 -1.89 -12.99 -1.10
CA ALA A 184 -2.32 -12.28 -2.30
C ALA A 184 -1.32 -12.43 -3.46
N TYR A 185 -0.02 -12.46 -3.16
CA TYR A 185 1.02 -12.73 -4.15
C TYR A 185 1.01 -14.19 -4.62
N GLU A 186 0.82 -15.14 -3.70
CA GLU A 186 0.84 -16.58 -4.02
C GLU A 186 -0.40 -17.06 -4.77
N ARG A 187 -1.59 -16.58 -4.36
CA ARG A 187 -2.88 -17.12 -4.79
C ARG A 187 -3.74 -16.12 -5.58
N GLY A 188 -3.32 -14.86 -5.64
CA GLY A 188 -4.14 -13.77 -6.18
C GLY A 188 -5.24 -13.31 -5.21
N ILE A 189 -5.96 -12.27 -5.63
CA ILE A 189 -7.16 -11.75 -4.98
C ILE A 189 -8.26 -11.72 -6.04
N THR A 190 -9.47 -12.18 -5.68
CA THR A 190 -10.67 -12.05 -6.51
C THR A 190 -11.61 -11.05 -5.84
N PRO A 191 -11.64 -9.78 -6.28
CA PRO A 191 -12.56 -8.78 -5.76
C PRO A 191 -14.02 -9.18 -6.04
N TYR A 192 -14.93 -8.82 -5.13
CA TYR A 192 -16.37 -9.04 -5.32
C TYR A 192 -16.93 -8.25 -6.53
N SER A 193 -16.42 -7.03 -6.73
CA SER A 193 -16.71 -6.19 -7.89
C SER A 193 -15.47 -5.41 -8.30
N THR A 194 -15.43 -5.03 -9.57
CA THR A 194 -14.44 -4.14 -10.19
C THR A 194 -15.18 -3.08 -11.00
N TYR A 195 -14.51 -2.00 -11.40
CA TYR A 195 -15.15 -0.97 -12.22
C TYR A 195 -15.70 -1.57 -13.54
N GLY A 196 -14.95 -2.48 -14.16
CA GLY A 196 -15.37 -3.15 -15.39
C GLY A 196 -16.56 -4.11 -15.20
N SER A 197 -16.75 -4.69 -14.02
CA SER A 197 -17.84 -5.64 -13.73
C SER A 197 -19.08 -4.99 -13.11
N HIS A 198 -18.96 -3.79 -12.52
CA HIS A 198 -20.09 -3.06 -11.94
C HIS A 198 -21.14 -2.58 -12.96
N GLY A 199 -20.81 -2.54 -14.26
CA GLY A 199 -21.73 -2.17 -15.34
C GLY A 199 -22.55 -3.33 -15.95
N LEU A 200 -22.45 -4.54 -15.39
CA LEU A 200 -23.12 -5.75 -15.90
C LEU A 200 -24.14 -6.37 -14.93
N GLY A 201 -24.46 -5.66 -13.84
CA GLY A 201 -25.48 -6.05 -12.84
C GLY A 201 -26.75 -5.23 -12.94
#